data_AF-A0A7Z9ZXD9-F1
#
_entry.id   AF-A0A7Z9ZXD9-F1
#
_cell.length_a   1.000
_cell.length_b   1.000
_cell.length_c   1.000
_cell.angle_alpha   90.00
_cell.angle_beta   90.00
_cell.angle_gamma   90.00
#
_symmetry.space_group_name_H-M   'P 1'
#
loop_
_entity.id
_entity.type
_entity.pdbx_description
1 polymer ?
#
loop_
_entity_poly.entity_id
_entity_poly.type
_entity_poly.pdbx_seq_one_letter_code
_entity_poly.pdbx_strand_id
1 'polypeptide(L)'
;LPSGIESLRRFCCGDLRFCFKELPLPVWCKAPKELVLGAEVCFIKLTVACPKRFNLLLRRLKSKALVDLYLFSELWEALPRGEWEVLCGKVGGMCRYGKALEALGWEVFLVLSEKGEESSYVVARGEKKITVRFIKDADEKLLPVAAASIIGKYVRELSMTSILEALSGLLGEKVEVSGYRDERTMRILERVKGALPRLGLSYDCLIRAK
;
A
#
# COMPACT_ATOMS: atom_id res chain seq x y z
N LEU A 1 -3.68 15.53 23.60
CA LEU A 1 -3.61 15.90 22.17
C LEU A 1 -4.91 15.49 21.52
N PRO A 2 -5.49 16.26 20.58
CA PRO A 2 -6.62 15.78 19.78
C PRO A 2 -6.30 14.39 19.20
N SER A 3 -7.21 13.44 19.35
CA SER A 3 -7.03 12.03 18.97
C SER A 3 -6.47 11.85 17.55
N GLY A 4 -6.87 12.71 16.60
CA GLY A 4 -6.38 12.68 15.22
C GLY A 4 -4.89 12.99 15.04
N ILE A 5 -4.29 13.86 15.87
CA ILE A 5 -2.86 14.22 15.76
C ILE A 5 -1.97 13.05 16.17
N GLU A 6 -2.38 12.30 17.19
CA GLU A 6 -1.66 11.11 17.63
C GLU A 6 -1.76 9.99 16.58
N SER A 7 -2.92 9.84 15.94
CA SER A 7 -3.09 8.95 14.79
C SER A 7 -2.18 9.33 13.61
N LEU A 8 -2.06 10.61 13.26
CA LEU A 8 -1.12 11.08 12.23
C LEU A 8 0.34 10.79 12.58
N ARG A 9 0.73 11.00 13.85
CA ARG A 9 2.08 10.68 14.33
C ARG A 9 2.36 9.18 14.24
N ARG A 10 1.45 8.33 14.69
CA ARG A 10 1.57 6.87 14.54
C ARG A 10 1.63 6.45 13.07
N PHE A 11 0.87 7.12 12.21
CA PHE A 11 0.86 6.86 10.77
C PHE A 11 2.14 7.26 10.05
N CYS A 12 2.76 8.38 10.44
CA CYS A 12 3.92 8.93 9.76
C CYS A 12 5.27 8.52 10.38
N CYS A 13 5.26 8.14 11.66
CA CYS A 13 6.47 7.82 12.43
C CYS A 13 6.49 6.38 12.95
N GLY A 14 5.41 5.62 12.79
CA GLY A 14 5.34 4.20 13.15
C GLY A 14 5.51 3.28 11.94
N ASP A 15 6.13 2.13 12.15
CA ASP A 15 6.08 0.99 11.24
C ASP A 15 4.66 0.41 11.31
N LEU A 16 3.73 0.96 10.52
CA LEU A 16 2.35 0.47 10.48
C LEU A 16 2.28 -0.85 9.71
N ARG A 17 2.76 -1.93 10.34
CA ARG A 17 2.45 -3.31 9.97
C ARG A 17 1.19 -3.70 10.74
N PHE A 18 0.04 -3.51 10.11
CA PHE A 18 -1.19 -3.99 10.70
C PHE A 18 -1.36 -5.47 10.35
N CYS A 19 -1.32 -6.32 11.37
CA CYS A 19 -1.90 -7.65 11.29
C CYS A 19 -3.32 -7.53 11.84
N PHE A 20 -4.28 -7.34 10.94
CA PHE A 20 -5.68 -7.27 11.34
C PHE A 20 -6.18 -8.69 11.56
N LYS A 21 -6.33 -9.10 12.81
CA LYS A 21 -7.20 -10.24 13.13
C LYS A 21 -8.68 -9.84 12.98
N GLU A 22 -9.00 -8.57 13.19
CA GLU A 22 -10.37 -8.04 13.17
C GLU A 22 -10.37 -6.58 12.66
N LEU A 23 -10.45 -6.38 11.36
CA LEU A 23 -10.99 -5.13 10.82
C LEU A 23 -12.51 -5.31 10.76
N PRO A 24 -13.33 -4.33 11.17
CA PRO A 24 -14.68 -4.27 10.65
C PRO A 24 -14.53 -4.19 9.14
N LEU A 25 -14.92 -5.28 8.45
CA LEU A 25 -15.00 -5.26 7.00
C LEU A 25 -15.91 -4.08 6.61
N PRO A 26 -15.68 -3.44 5.46
CA PRO A 26 -16.48 -2.32 5.00
C PRO A 26 -17.99 -2.60 5.17
N VAL A 27 -18.82 -1.59 5.44
CA VAL A 27 -20.27 -1.79 5.71
C VAL A 27 -21.03 -2.41 4.51
N TRP A 28 -20.43 -2.47 3.33
CA TRP A 28 -20.90 -3.17 2.13
C TRP A 28 -20.34 -4.60 2.00
N CYS A 29 -19.37 -4.96 2.84
CA CYS A 29 -19.17 -6.32 3.36
C CYS A 29 -20.12 -6.63 4.53
N LYS A 30 -21.23 -5.89 4.69
CA LYS A 30 -22.48 -6.53 5.10
C LYS A 30 -22.75 -7.60 4.05
N ALA A 31 -22.23 -8.78 4.32
CA ALA A 31 -22.40 -10.01 3.60
C ALA A 31 -23.43 -9.91 2.44
N PRO A 32 -23.04 -10.06 1.16
CA PRO A 32 -23.69 -11.17 0.48
C PRO A 32 -23.48 -12.35 1.42
N LYS A 33 -24.55 -13.02 1.84
CA LYS A 33 -24.45 -14.31 2.54
C LYS A 33 -23.36 -15.09 1.81
N GLU A 34 -22.20 -15.19 2.45
CA GLU A 34 -20.90 -15.50 1.84
C GLU A 34 -20.43 -14.59 0.68
N LEU A 35 -19.34 -13.83 0.91
CA LEU A 35 -18.37 -13.62 -0.17
C LEU A 35 -17.80 -15.01 -0.45
N VAL A 36 -18.44 -15.78 -1.33
CA VAL A 36 -17.97 -17.12 -1.70
C VAL A 36 -16.69 -16.93 -2.50
N LEU A 37 -15.56 -16.87 -1.79
CA LEU A 37 -14.23 -16.84 -2.40
C LEU A 37 -13.92 -18.13 -3.16
N GLY A 38 -14.75 -19.18 -2.98
CA GLY A 38 -14.41 -20.55 -3.34
C GLY A 38 -13.18 -21.06 -2.58
N ALA A 39 -12.74 -20.32 -1.57
CA ALA A 39 -11.51 -20.50 -0.83
C ALA A 39 -11.67 -19.97 0.59
N GLU A 40 -10.97 -20.58 1.55
CA GLU A 40 -10.90 -20.12 2.93
C GLU A 40 -9.91 -18.96 3.05
N VAL A 41 -10.29 -17.88 3.73
CA VAL A 41 -9.37 -16.77 4.04
C VAL A 41 -8.61 -17.09 5.31
N CYS A 42 -7.34 -17.51 5.19
CA CYS A 42 -6.51 -17.80 6.35
C CYS A 42 -6.10 -16.52 7.11
N PHE A 43 -5.69 -15.48 6.39
CA PHE A 43 -5.26 -14.20 6.97
C PHE A 43 -5.29 -13.06 5.95
N ILE A 44 -5.38 -11.83 6.44
CA ILE A 44 -5.21 -10.60 5.66
C ILE A 44 -3.97 -9.86 6.20
N LYS A 45 -3.05 -9.50 5.30
CA LYS A 45 -1.89 -8.67 5.62
C LYS A 45 -1.87 -7.43 4.74
N LEU A 46 -1.46 -6.31 5.33
CA LEU A 46 -1.40 -5.02 4.67
C LEU A 46 -0.07 -4.34 4.94
N THR A 47 0.48 -3.74 3.89
CA THR A 47 1.62 -2.83 3.97
C THR A 47 1.13 -1.45 3.59
N VAL A 48 1.27 -0.50 4.51
CA VAL A 48 0.86 0.90 4.27
C VAL A 48 2.10 1.78 4.16
N ALA A 49 2.17 2.57 3.09
CA ALA A 49 3.19 3.60 2.93
C ALA A 49 2.56 4.98 3.08
N CYS A 50 2.83 5.65 4.21
CA CYS A 50 2.54 7.07 4.34
C CYS A 50 3.37 7.89 3.33
N PRO A 51 3.00 9.14 3.02
CA PRO A 51 3.74 9.97 2.07
C PRO A 51 5.23 10.08 2.39
N LYS A 52 5.61 10.22 3.67
CA LYS A 52 7.01 10.30 4.10
C LYS A 52 7.79 9.02 3.78
N ARG A 53 7.21 7.86 4.12
CA ARG A 53 7.80 6.54 3.82
C ARG A 53 7.94 6.34 2.31
N PHE A 54 6.91 6.67 1.55
CA PHE A 54 6.96 6.63 0.09
C PHE A 54 8.09 7.52 -0.45
N ASN A 55 8.24 8.75 0.05
CA ASN A 55 9.27 9.68 -0.41
C ASN A 55 10.67 9.18 -0.10
N LEU A 56 10.88 8.56 1.06
CA LEU A 56 12.15 7.92 1.43
C LEU A 56 12.47 6.76 0.49
N LEU A 57 11.51 5.88 0.22
CA LEU A 57 11.68 4.77 -0.72
C LEU A 57 11.94 5.27 -2.13
N LEU A 58 11.22 6.31 -2.60
CA LEU A 58 11.43 6.89 -3.91
C LEU A 58 12.83 7.50 -4.04
N ARG A 59 13.31 8.22 -3.02
CA ARG A 59 14.68 8.77 -3.01
C ARG A 59 15.75 7.68 -3.09
N ARG A 60 15.51 6.52 -2.47
CA ARG A 60 16.41 5.37 -2.47
C ARG A 60 16.37 4.59 -3.79
N LEU A 61 15.16 4.24 -4.25
CA LEU A 61 14.94 3.34 -5.39
C LEU A 61 14.89 4.08 -6.73
N LYS A 62 14.74 5.41 -6.72
CA LYS A 62 14.70 6.29 -7.90
C LYS A 62 13.62 5.96 -8.94
N SER A 63 12.66 5.09 -8.59
CA SER A 63 11.58 4.65 -9.48
C SER A 63 10.33 4.35 -8.68
N LYS A 64 9.20 4.97 -9.06
CA LYS A 64 7.90 4.68 -8.46
C LYS A 64 7.51 3.21 -8.62
N ALA A 65 7.77 2.63 -9.80
CA ALA A 65 7.47 1.22 -10.03
C ALA A 65 8.29 0.30 -9.11
N LEU A 66 9.55 0.66 -8.81
CA LEU A 66 10.34 -0.08 -7.82
C LEU A 66 9.84 0.13 -6.39
N VAL A 67 9.32 1.31 -6.05
CA VAL A 67 8.66 1.53 -4.74
C VAL A 67 7.44 0.62 -4.60
N ASP A 68 6.56 0.59 -5.60
CA ASP A 68 5.36 -0.24 -5.58
C ASP A 68 5.72 -1.74 -5.49
N LEU A 69 6.72 -2.19 -6.28
CA LEU A 69 7.22 -3.56 -6.23
C LEU A 69 7.88 -3.90 -4.89
N TYR A 70 8.64 -2.97 -4.31
CA TYR A 70 9.23 -3.14 -2.98
C TYR A 70 8.14 -3.34 -1.92
N LEU A 71 7.07 -2.54 -1.93
CA LEU A 71 5.96 -2.67 -0.98
C LEU A 71 5.20 -3.99 -1.14
N PHE A 72 5.06 -4.52 -2.37
CA PHE A 72 4.58 -5.89 -2.57
C PHE A 72 5.53 -6.92 -1.97
N SER A 73 6.84 -6.77 -2.20
CA SER A 73 7.83 -7.70 -1.69
C SER A 73 7.87 -7.79 -0.16
N GLU A 74 7.55 -6.71 0.55
CA GLU A 74 7.41 -6.74 2.01
C GLU A 74 6.24 -7.63 2.47
N LEU A 75 5.15 -7.70 1.70
CA LEU A 75 4.06 -8.65 2.00
C LEU A 75 4.51 -10.09 1.79
N TRP A 76 5.31 -10.33 0.75
CA TRP A 76 5.86 -11.67 0.46
C TRP A 76 6.84 -12.11 1.55
N GLU A 77 7.68 -11.20 2.04
CA GLU A 77 8.56 -11.44 3.19
C GLU A 77 7.79 -11.78 4.47
N ALA A 78 6.58 -11.24 4.63
CA ALA A 78 5.73 -11.56 5.77
C ALA A 78 4.99 -12.91 5.68
N LEU A 79 5.03 -13.60 4.53
CA LEU A 79 4.47 -14.96 4.42
C LEU A 79 5.23 -15.96 5.32
N PRO A 80 4.58 -16.99 5.86
CA PRO A 80 5.29 -18.09 6.53
C PRO A 80 6.35 -18.74 5.60
N ARG A 81 7.29 -19.49 6.17
CA ARG A 81 8.23 -20.30 5.38
C ARG A 81 7.47 -21.34 4.56
N GLY A 82 7.94 -21.62 3.35
CA GLY A 82 7.30 -22.56 2.43
C GLY A 82 7.31 -22.05 0.99
N GLU A 83 6.62 -22.81 0.13
CA GLU A 83 6.36 -22.44 -1.26
C GLU A 83 5.02 -21.71 -1.37
N TRP A 84 5.01 -20.57 -2.04
CA TRP A 84 3.80 -19.75 -2.20
C TRP A 84 3.55 -19.39 -3.64
N GLU A 85 2.28 -19.36 -4.02
CA GLU A 85 1.85 -18.69 -5.23
C GLU A 85 1.35 -17.29 -4.89
N VAL A 86 1.84 -16.28 -5.62
CA VAL A 86 1.52 -14.88 -5.39
C VAL A 86 0.96 -14.28 -6.68
N LEU A 87 -0.29 -13.82 -6.61
CA LEU A 87 -1.02 -13.20 -7.72
C LEU A 87 -1.06 -11.69 -7.50
N CYS A 88 -0.47 -10.93 -8.42
CA CYS A 88 -0.38 -9.49 -8.36
C CYS A 88 -0.97 -8.84 -9.62
N GLY A 89 -1.57 -7.66 -9.45
CA GLY A 89 -1.74 -6.75 -10.58
C GLY A 89 -0.39 -6.25 -11.09
N LYS A 90 -0.30 -5.93 -12.38
CA LYS A 90 0.94 -5.33 -12.94
C LYS A 90 1.25 -3.99 -12.27
N VAL A 91 2.56 -3.75 -12.08
CA VAL A 91 3.07 -2.49 -11.54
C VAL A 91 3.34 -1.51 -12.68
N GLY A 92 2.41 -0.56 -12.85
CA GLY A 92 2.48 0.41 -13.95
C GLY A 92 2.57 -0.28 -15.32
N GLY A 93 3.42 0.23 -16.21
CA GLY A 93 3.67 -0.36 -17.54
C GLY A 93 4.75 -1.44 -17.59
N MET A 94 5.18 -1.98 -16.44
CA MET A 94 6.30 -2.94 -16.40
C MET A 94 5.89 -4.31 -16.95
N CYS A 95 6.64 -4.81 -17.94
CA CYS A 95 6.46 -6.14 -18.54
C CYS A 95 7.57 -7.14 -18.19
N ARG A 96 8.70 -6.64 -17.68
CA ARG A 96 9.86 -7.45 -17.30
C ARG A 96 10.31 -7.05 -15.90
N TYR A 97 10.14 -7.96 -14.95
CA TYR A 97 10.37 -7.73 -13.52
C TYR A 97 11.68 -8.36 -13.04
N GLY A 98 12.31 -9.26 -13.79
CA GLY A 98 13.49 -10.01 -13.34
C GLY A 98 14.57 -9.15 -12.68
N LYS A 99 15.12 -8.17 -13.40
CA LYS A 99 16.12 -7.24 -12.87
C LYS A 99 15.63 -6.40 -11.68
N ALA A 100 14.34 -6.06 -11.68
CA ALA A 100 13.73 -5.30 -10.59
C ALA A 100 13.62 -6.17 -9.31
N LEU A 101 13.25 -7.44 -9.45
CA LEU A 101 13.19 -8.41 -8.36
C LEU A 101 14.60 -8.67 -7.78
N GLU A 102 15.60 -8.85 -8.64
CA GLU A 102 17.01 -8.99 -8.25
C GLU A 102 17.52 -7.76 -7.49
N ALA A 103 17.20 -6.56 -7.97
CA ALA A 103 17.56 -5.31 -7.28
C ALA A 103 16.89 -5.16 -5.89
N LEU A 104 15.79 -5.86 -5.66
CA LEU A 104 15.11 -5.95 -4.36
C LEU A 104 15.61 -7.13 -3.51
N GLY A 105 16.63 -7.85 -3.96
CA GLY A 105 17.25 -8.97 -3.24
C GLY A 105 16.52 -10.29 -3.39
N TRP A 106 15.66 -10.44 -4.39
CA TRP A 106 15.06 -11.72 -4.77
C TRP A 106 15.88 -12.38 -5.88
N GLU A 107 16.37 -13.58 -5.62
CA GLU A 107 17.01 -14.41 -6.63
C GLU A 107 15.95 -14.89 -7.63
N VAL A 108 16.17 -14.70 -8.93
CA VAL A 108 15.27 -15.16 -9.99
C VAL A 108 15.77 -16.50 -10.50
N PHE A 109 15.13 -17.58 -10.08
CA PHE A 109 15.49 -18.94 -10.52
C PHE A 109 15.00 -19.26 -11.91
N LEU A 110 13.76 -18.84 -12.23
CA LEU A 110 13.12 -19.19 -13.48
C LEU A 110 12.21 -18.08 -13.95
N VAL A 111 12.35 -17.71 -15.22
CA VAL A 111 11.42 -16.84 -15.93
C VAL A 111 10.42 -17.72 -16.65
N LEU A 112 9.16 -17.74 -16.19
CA LEU A 112 8.10 -18.55 -16.78
C LEU A 112 7.43 -17.85 -17.97
N SER A 113 7.23 -16.52 -17.86
CA SER A 113 6.63 -15.71 -18.91
C SER A 113 7.00 -14.23 -18.76
N GLU A 114 7.18 -13.52 -19.87
CA GLU A 114 7.30 -12.06 -19.91
C GLU A 114 6.48 -11.49 -21.08
N LYS A 115 5.15 -11.50 -20.94
CA LYS A 115 4.21 -11.02 -21.95
C LYS A 115 3.48 -9.76 -21.45
N GLY A 116 2.83 -9.05 -22.38
CA GLY A 116 2.04 -7.86 -22.03
C GLY A 116 0.98 -8.16 -20.98
N GLU A 117 0.20 -9.22 -21.20
CA GLU A 117 -0.90 -9.63 -20.32
C GLU A 117 -0.44 -10.28 -19.01
N GLU A 118 0.69 -11.00 -19.01
CA GLU A 118 1.21 -11.68 -17.82
C GLU A 118 2.75 -11.77 -17.83
N SER A 119 3.37 -11.48 -16.68
CA SER A 119 4.78 -11.75 -16.41
C SER A 119 4.91 -12.63 -15.15
N SER A 120 5.59 -13.77 -15.24
CA SER A 120 5.60 -14.80 -14.19
C SER A 120 7.01 -15.32 -13.93
N TYR A 121 7.36 -15.48 -12.65
CA TYR A 121 8.71 -15.82 -12.20
C TYR A 121 8.68 -16.77 -11.00
N VAL A 122 9.65 -17.68 -10.93
CA VAL A 122 10.01 -18.37 -9.69
C VAL A 122 11.17 -17.61 -9.07
N VAL A 123 10.95 -17.08 -7.87
CA VAL A 123 11.94 -16.29 -7.12
C VAL A 123 12.18 -16.86 -5.73
N ALA A 124 13.32 -16.54 -5.15
CA ALA A 124 13.59 -16.88 -3.75
C ALA A 124 14.39 -15.83 -3.00
N ARG A 125 14.32 -15.94 -1.68
CA ARG A 125 15.14 -15.17 -0.74
C ARG A 125 15.31 -15.97 0.55
N GLY A 126 16.52 -16.47 0.78
CA GLY A 126 16.77 -17.45 1.85
C GLY A 126 15.98 -18.74 1.62
N GLU A 127 15.33 -19.27 2.66
CA GLU A 127 14.50 -20.49 2.58
C GLU A 127 13.11 -20.26 1.94
N LYS A 128 12.80 -19.03 1.52
CA LYS A 128 11.48 -18.69 0.97
C LYS A 128 11.53 -18.74 -0.56
N LYS A 129 10.61 -19.51 -1.15
CA LYS A 129 10.46 -19.65 -2.59
C LYS A 129 9.04 -19.29 -3.00
N ILE A 130 8.91 -18.48 -4.03
CA ILE A 130 7.63 -17.92 -4.47
C ILE A 130 7.53 -18.02 -5.98
N THR A 131 6.37 -18.48 -6.45
CA THR A 131 5.94 -18.27 -7.83
C THR A 131 5.07 -17.02 -7.88
N VAL A 132 5.61 -15.94 -8.44
CA VAL A 132 4.92 -14.65 -8.55
C VAL A 132 4.41 -14.44 -9.97
N ARG A 133 3.15 -14.04 -10.10
CA ARG A 133 2.48 -13.72 -11.37
C ARG A 133 1.98 -12.29 -11.36
N PHE A 134 2.42 -11.48 -12.32
CA PHE A 134 1.97 -10.11 -12.55
C PHE A 134 1.02 -10.08 -13.74
N ILE A 135 -0.27 -9.94 -13.45
CA ILE A 135 -1.37 -10.11 -14.40
C ILE A 135 -2.00 -8.74 -14.65
N LYS A 136 -2.22 -8.41 -15.93
CA LYS A 136 -2.91 -7.18 -16.32
C LYS A 136 -4.39 -7.29 -15.95
N ASP A 137 -4.95 -6.23 -15.38
CA ASP A 137 -6.36 -6.16 -14.96
C ASP A 137 -6.75 -7.34 -14.05
N ALA A 138 -5.82 -7.71 -13.15
CA ALA A 138 -5.95 -8.90 -12.32
C ALA A 138 -7.12 -8.84 -11.34
N ASP A 139 -7.50 -7.66 -10.87
CA ASP A 139 -8.66 -7.45 -9.98
C ASP A 139 -10.01 -7.62 -10.70
N GLU A 140 -10.03 -7.61 -12.03
CA GLU A 140 -11.23 -7.96 -12.82
C GLU A 140 -11.31 -9.47 -13.10
N LYS A 141 -10.17 -10.17 -13.05
CA LYS A 141 -10.03 -11.57 -13.48
C LYS A 141 -9.94 -12.56 -12.32
N LEU A 142 -9.41 -12.13 -11.17
CA LEU A 142 -9.04 -13.00 -10.06
C LEU A 142 -9.61 -12.48 -8.74
N LEU A 143 -10.49 -13.28 -8.16
CA LEU A 143 -11.21 -12.92 -6.94
C LEU A 143 -10.29 -12.58 -5.73
N PRO A 144 -9.17 -13.29 -5.47
CA PRO A 144 -8.25 -12.89 -4.40
C PRO A 144 -7.62 -11.51 -4.62
N VAL A 145 -7.33 -11.16 -5.88
CA VAL A 145 -6.76 -9.86 -6.25
C VAL A 145 -7.81 -8.76 -6.15
N ALA A 146 -9.05 -9.04 -6.55
CA ALA A 146 -10.19 -8.15 -6.37
C ALA A 146 -10.42 -7.82 -4.89
N ALA A 147 -10.41 -8.85 -4.02
CA ALA A 147 -10.54 -8.69 -2.58
C ALA A 147 -9.41 -7.82 -2.00
N ALA A 148 -8.15 -8.09 -2.38
CA ALA A 148 -7.01 -7.28 -1.96
C ALA A 148 -7.12 -5.81 -2.42
N SER A 149 -7.59 -5.57 -3.66
CA SER A 149 -7.83 -4.24 -4.24
C SER A 149 -8.88 -3.47 -3.42
N ILE A 150 -10.01 -4.11 -3.08
CA ILE A 150 -11.07 -3.51 -2.25
C ILE A 150 -10.56 -3.19 -0.84
N ILE A 151 -9.87 -4.13 -0.19
CA ILE A 151 -9.34 -3.93 1.17
C ILE A 151 -8.32 -2.77 1.17
N GLY A 152 -7.41 -2.72 0.19
CA GLY A 152 -6.44 -1.64 0.06
C GLY A 152 -7.08 -0.26 -0.11
N LYS A 153 -8.12 -0.17 -0.96
CA LYS A 153 -8.92 1.06 -1.15
C LYS A 153 -9.63 1.46 0.15
N TYR A 154 -10.23 0.51 0.86
CA TYR A 154 -10.89 0.79 2.13
C TYR A 154 -9.93 1.34 3.19
N VAL A 155 -8.77 0.71 3.36
CA VAL A 155 -7.74 1.17 4.32
C VAL A 155 -7.20 2.55 3.94
N ARG A 156 -7.06 2.84 2.64
CA ARG A 156 -6.73 4.19 2.15
C ARG A 156 -7.77 5.21 2.59
N GLU A 157 -9.06 4.92 2.42
CA GLU A 157 -10.13 5.85 2.83
C GLU A 157 -10.11 6.10 4.35
N LEU A 158 -9.98 5.05 5.16
CA LEU A 158 -9.85 5.21 6.63
C LEU A 158 -8.65 6.09 7.01
N SER A 159 -7.53 5.90 6.32
CA SER A 159 -6.32 6.70 6.52
C SER A 159 -6.55 8.16 6.13
N MET A 160 -7.20 8.40 5.00
CA MET A 160 -7.54 9.75 4.53
C MET A 160 -8.52 10.45 5.47
N THR A 161 -9.57 9.77 5.94
CA THR A 161 -10.50 10.32 6.94
C THR A 161 -9.75 10.75 8.20
N SER A 162 -8.87 9.89 8.72
CA SER A 162 -8.05 10.20 9.90
C SER A 162 -7.14 11.42 9.69
N ILE A 163 -6.55 11.56 8.49
CA ILE A 163 -5.74 12.73 8.13
C ILE A 163 -6.62 13.99 8.10
N LEU A 164 -7.78 13.93 7.47
CA LEU A 164 -8.70 15.06 7.33
C LEU A 164 -9.24 15.54 8.69
N GLU A 165 -9.58 14.61 9.59
CA GLU A 165 -9.99 14.93 10.97
C GLU A 165 -8.87 15.66 11.73
N ALA A 166 -7.64 15.18 11.60
CA ALA A 166 -6.50 15.80 12.26
C ALA A 166 -6.19 17.20 11.70
N LEU A 167 -6.28 17.39 10.38
CA LEU A 167 -6.14 18.71 9.75
C LEU A 167 -7.29 19.64 10.18
N SER A 168 -8.51 19.12 10.29
CA SER A 168 -9.66 19.89 10.76
C SER A 168 -9.46 20.38 12.19
N GLY A 169 -8.99 19.50 13.08
CA GLY A 169 -8.66 19.86 14.46
C GLY A 169 -7.52 20.89 14.56
N LEU A 170 -6.56 20.88 13.64
CA LEU A 170 -5.47 21.86 13.60
C LEU A 170 -5.92 23.24 13.12
N LEU A 171 -6.87 23.29 12.19
CA LEU A 171 -7.38 24.54 11.64
C LEU A 171 -8.58 25.10 12.40
N GLY A 172 -9.21 24.29 13.27
CA GLY A 172 -10.44 24.68 13.98
C GLY A 172 -11.67 24.74 13.07
N GLU A 173 -11.62 24.14 11.88
CA GLU A 173 -12.70 24.10 10.90
C GLU A 173 -12.68 22.79 10.11
N LYS A 174 -13.81 22.44 9.48
CA LYS A 174 -13.91 21.21 8.70
C LYS A 174 -13.06 21.29 7.42
N VAL A 175 -12.14 20.35 7.25
CA VAL A 175 -11.33 20.19 6.03
C VAL A 175 -11.94 19.12 5.14
N GLU A 176 -12.23 19.49 3.89
CA GLU A 176 -12.72 18.57 2.86
C GLU A 176 -11.85 18.72 1.61
N VAL A 177 -10.89 17.81 1.44
CA VAL A 177 -10.02 17.80 0.26
C VAL A 177 -9.88 16.40 -0.31
N SER A 178 -9.63 16.34 -1.61
CA SER A 178 -9.58 15.09 -2.38
C SER A 178 -8.34 14.23 -2.05
N GLY A 179 -7.29 14.87 -1.51
CA GLY A 179 -5.96 14.25 -1.34
C GLY A 179 -5.12 14.22 -2.62
N TYR A 180 -5.64 14.71 -3.75
CA TYR A 180 -4.85 14.96 -4.96
C TYR A 180 -4.06 16.26 -4.82
N ARG A 181 -3.03 16.44 -5.65
CA ARG A 181 -2.28 17.71 -5.73
C ARG A 181 -3.07 18.76 -6.52
N ASP A 182 -4.30 19.03 -6.10
CA ASP A 182 -5.14 20.11 -6.60
C ASP A 182 -4.95 21.38 -5.76
N GLU A 183 -5.44 22.50 -6.29
CA GLU A 183 -5.26 23.80 -5.67
C GLU A 183 -5.87 23.88 -4.26
N ARG A 184 -7.04 23.27 -4.05
CA ARG A 184 -7.73 23.26 -2.75
C ARG A 184 -6.89 22.52 -1.70
N THR A 185 -6.36 21.36 -2.07
CA THR A 185 -5.49 20.56 -1.21
C THR A 185 -4.21 21.32 -0.87
N MET A 186 -3.55 21.93 -1.86
CA MET A 186 -2.32 22.70 -1.62
C MET A 186 -2.54 23.91 -0.70
N ARG A 187 -3.66 24.63 -0.85
CA ARG A 187 -4.01 25.75 0.05
C ARG A 187 -4.18 25.31 1.50
N ILE A 188 -4.80 24.16 1.75
CA ILE A 188 -4.92 23.59 3.10
C ILE A 188 -3.54 23.21 3.65
N LEU A 189 -2.69 22.57 2.84
CA LEU A 189 -1.35 22.15 3.28
C LEU A 189 -0.46 23.33 3.68
N GLU A 190 -0.52 24.46 2.97
CA GLU A 190 0.25 25.65 3.35
C GLU A 190 -0.24 26.26 4.68
N ARG A 191 -1.54 26.24 4.95
CA ARG A 191 -2.11 26.76 6.21
C ARG A 191 -1.64 25.97 7.44
N VAL A 192 -1.48 24.65 7.32
CA VAL A 192 -1.05 23.79 8.44
C VAL A 192 0.46 23.68 8.58
N LYS A 193 1.23 24.06 7.56
CA LYS A 193 2.68 23.87 7.46
C LYS A 193 3.45 24.41 8.66
N GLY A 194 3.07 25.61 9.15
CA GLY A 194 3.71 26.23 10.31
C GLY A 194 3.47 25.50 11.64
N ALA A 195 2.41 24.71 11.75
CA ALA A 195 2.08 23.96 12.95
C ALA A 195 2.82 22.60 13.03
N LEU A 196 3.21 22.01 11.89
CA LEU A 196 3.77 20.66 11.84
C LEU A 196 5.00 20.43 12.72
N PRO A 197 6.01 21.34 12.77
CA PRO A 197 7.21 21.11 13.59
C PRO A 197 6.89 21.00 15.09
N ARG A 198 5.92 21.77 15.58
CA ARG A 198 5.47 21.69 16.99
C ARG A 198 4.83 20.35 17.33
N LEU A 199 4.33 19.65 16.30
CA LEU A 199 3.76 18.32 16.40
C LEU A 199 4.80 17.23 16.08
N GLY A 200 6.08 17.56 15.89
CA GLY A 200 7.12 16.63 15.44
C GLY A 200 6.81 15.96 14.10
N LEU A 201 6.06 16.63 13.23
CA LEU A 201 5.75 16.19 11.87
C LEU A 201 6.52 17.06 10.86
N SER A 202 6.84 16.48 9.71
CA SER A 202 7.43 17.20 8.58
C SER A 202 6.42 17.33 7.45
N TYR A 203 6.65 18.27 6.53
CA TYR A 203 5.78 18.44 5.35
C TYR A 203 5.69 17.16 4.49
N ASP A 204 6.78 16.39 4.44
CA ASP A 204 6.83 15.05 3.81
C ASP A 204 5.79 14.07 4.35
N CYS A 205 5.23 14.28 5.56
CA CYS A 205 4.15 13.45 6.10
C CYS A 205 2.82 13.64 5.36
N LEU A 206 2.62 14.80 4.73
CA LEU A 206 1.36 15.17 4.10
C LEU A 206 1.41 15.11 2.57
N ILE A 207 2.59 15.19 1.97
CA ILE A 207 2.75 15.25 0.51
C ILE A 207 3.65 14.14 -0.03
N ARG A 208 3.13 13.37 -0.99
CA ARG A 208 3.89 12.36 -1.73
C ARG A 208 4.66 13.01 -2.87
N ALA A 209 5.95 12.77 -2.99
CA ALA A 209 6.83 13.23 -4.06
C ALA A 209 6.38 12.70 -5.44
N LYS A 210 6.78 13.41 -6.50
CA LYS A 210 6.51 13.01 -7.89
C LYS A 210 7.53 11.96 -8.34
#